data_AF-A0A382GSQ9-F1
#
_entry.id   AF-A0A382GSQ9-F1
#
_cell.length_a   1.000
_cell.length_b   1.000
_cell.length_c   1.000
_cell.angle_alpha   90.00
_cell.angle_beta   90.00
_cell.angle_gamma   90.00
#
_symmetry.space_group_name_H-M   'P 1'
#
loop_
_entity.id
_entity.type
_entity.pdbx_description
1 polymer ?
#
loop_
_entity_poly.entity_id
_entity_poly.type
_entity_poly.pdbx_seq_one_letter_code
_entity_poly.pdbx_strand_id
1 'polypeptide(L)'
;MIQSFYKTREWALWAYGGGAVLIFSIWMQVQMTVALNTWYGKFYDLLQNSADYVEKPQEGIALFYQQLISLDYVRNSFEGDPSFLVIAAPYVFLATLTAWFTSIYGLRWRQAITWGYIPRWRNVEEEIEGASQRIQEDCNRFARIIESLGLQVVRAVMTLIAFIPILYGLSDKMDVPILRDIEGSLVWGALVVSIGGLIISWFVGWRLPGLEYNNQKVEAAFRK
;
A
#
# COMPACT_ATOMS: atom_id res chain seq x y z
N MET A 1 22.56 7.48 -8.64
CA MET A 1 21.62 6.35 -8.70
C MET A 1 20.31 6.72 -9.40
N ILE A 2 19.48 7.63 -8.89
CA ILE A 2 18.16 8.00 -9.49
C ILE A 2 18.28 8.48 -10.95
N GLN A 3 19.28 9.32 -11.23
CA GLN A 3 19.50 9.86 -12.59
C GLN A 3 19.79 8.75 -13.62
N SER A 4 20.45 7.66 -13.20
CA SER A 4 20.79 6.53 -14.06
C SER A 4 19.56 5.74 -14.55
N PHE A 5 18.40 5.94 -13.91
CA PHE A 5 17.15 5.29 -14.31
C PHE A 5 16.19 6.28 -15.00
N TYR A 6 16.02 7.49 -14.45
CA TYR A 6 15.04 8.45 -14.97
C TYR A 6 15.55 9.39 -16.08
N LYS A 7 16.87 9.61 -16.21
CA LYS A 7 17.44 10.55 -17.21
C LYS A 7 17.98 9.87 -18.47
N THR A 8 18.12 8.54 -18.46
CA THR A 8 18.66 7.76 -19.58
C THR A 8 17.55 7.30 -20.52
N ARG A 9 17.74 7.53 -21.83
CA ARG A 9 16.75 7.21 -22.87
C ARG A 9 16.41 5.72 -22.94
N GLU A 10 17.38 4.84 -22.70
CA GLU A 10 17.20 3.38 -22.68
C GLU A 10 16.17 2.92 -21.64
N TRP A 11 16.17 3.57 -20.47
CA TRP A 11 15.32 3.20 -19.32
C TRP A 11 14.04 4.01 -19.23
N ALA A 12 13.86 5.04 -20.06
CA ALA A 12 12.72 5.96 -19.97
C ALA A 12 11.35 5.26 -20.04
N LEU A 13 11.20 4.28 -20.94
CA LEU A 13 9.95 3.50 -21.05
C LEU A 13 9.62 2.75 -19.77
N TRP A 14 10.62 2.13 -19.14
CA TRP A 14 10.44 1.47 -17.85
C TRP A 14 10.19 2.50 -16.75
N ALA A 15 11.00 3.55 -16.68
CA ALA A 15 10.95 4.54 -15.62
C ALA A 15 9.59 5.23 -15.52
N TYR A 16 9.08 5.75 -16.64
CA TYR A 16 7.81 6.46 -16.69
C TYR A 16 6.63 5.54 -17.00
N GLY A 17 6.75 4.68 -18.01
CA GLY A 17 5.66 3.77 -18.41
C GLY A 17 5.41 2.68 -17.36
N GLY A 18 6.46 2.01 -16.89
CA GLY A 18 6.34 1.05 -15.79
C GLY A 18 5.88 1.69 -14.48
N GLY A 19 6.37 2.90 -14.19
CA GLY A 19 5.89 3.69 -13.05
C GLY A 19 4.40 4.03 -13.15
N ALA A 20 3.93 4.46 -14.32
CA ALA A 20 2.52 4.76 -14.57
C ALA A 20 1.63 3.51 -14.43
N VAL A 21 2.08 2.37 -14.94
CA VAL A 21 1.37 1.08 -14.77
C VAL A 21 1.26 0.71 -13.29
N LEU A 22 2.32 0.88 -12.50
CA LEU A 22 2.29 0.62 -11.06
C LEU A 22 1.32 1.56 -10.32
N ILE A 23 1.40 2.85 -10.61
CA ILE A 23 0.51 3.87 -10.03
C ILE A 23 -0.95 3.53 -10.36
N PHE A 24 -1.25 3.22 -11.62
CA PHE A 24 -2.59 2.83 -12.06
C PHE A 24 -3.08 1.55 -11.37
N SER A 25 -2.24 0.52 -11.27
CA SER A 25 -2.57 -0.72 -10.56
C SER A 25 -2.84 -0.50 -9.07
N ILE A 26 -2.05 0.36 -8.41
CA ILE A 26 -2.29 0.74 -7.01
C ILE A 26 -3.61 1.49 -6.89
N TRP A 27 -3.88 2.45 -7.78
CA TRP A 27 -5.14 3.20 -7.78
C TRP A 27 -6.35 2.26 -7.89
N MET A 28 -6.33 1.31 -8.84
CA MET A 28 -7.38 0.29 -8.96
C MET A 28 -7.53 -0.55 -7.68
N GLN A 29 -6.43 -0.99 -7.06
CA GLN A 29 -6.48 -1.72 -5.78
C GLN A 29 -7.12 -0.90 -4.66
N VAL A 30 -6.85 0.41 -4.60
CA VAL A 30 -7.49 1.30 -3.61
C VAL A 30 -8.98 1.40 -3.87
N GLN A 31 -9.43 1.56 -5.13
CA GLN A 31 -10.85 1.57 -5.46
C GLN A 31 -11.55 0.25 -5.08
N MET A 32 -10.90 -0.89 -5.33
CA MET A 32 -11.42 -2.20 -4.90
C MET A 32 -11.48 -2.32 -3.38
N THR A 33 -10.51 -1.74 -2.65
CA THR A 33 -10.52 -1.71 -1.18
C THR A 33 -11.67 -0.86 -0.65
N VAL A 34 -11.97 0.26 -1.30
CA VAL A 34 -13.16 1.08 -1.01
C VAL A 34 -14.44 0.29 -1.26
N ALA A 35 -14.55 -0.41 -2.39
CA ALA A 35 -15.70 -1.25 -2.69
C ALA A 35 -15.88 -2.37 -1.65
N LEU A 36 -14.79 -3.02 -1.23
CA LEU A 36 -14.81 -3.98 -0.12
C LEU A 36 -15.27 -3.35 1.19
N ASN A 37 -14.87 -2.11 1.48
CA ASN A 37 -15.30 -1.40 2.68
C ASN A 37 -16.81 -1.12 2.68
N THR A 38 -17.36 -0.66 1.56
CA THR A 38 -18.81 -0.50 1.38
C THR A 38 -19.54 -1.83 1.50
N TRP A 39 -18.98 -2.90 0.92
CA TRP A 39 -19.51 -4.25 1.04
C TRP A 39 -19.52 -4.73 2.50
N TYR A 40 -18.46 -4.49 3.27
CA TYR A 40 -18.41 -4.84 4.70
C TYR A 40 -19.55 -4.19 5.47
N GLY A 41 -19.82 -2.90 5.25
CA GLY A 41 -20.96 -2.21 5.88
C GLY A 41 -22.27 -2.96 5.65
N LYS A 42 -22.61 -3.21 4.38
CA LYS A 42 -23.85 -3.91 4.00
C LYS A 42 -23.93 -5.33 4.54
N PHE A 43 -22.81 -6.05 4.49
CA PHE A 43 -22.74 -7.43 4.97
C PHE A 43 -22.93 -7.51 6.49
N TYR A 44 -22.29 -6.63 7.25
CA TYR A 44 -22.46 -6.59 8.70
C TYR A 44 -23.84 -6.07 9.11
N ASP A 45 -24.42 -5.12 8.38
CA ASP A 45 -25.80 -4.68 8.58
C ASP A 45 -26.79 -5.85 8.39
N LEU A 46 -26.57 -6.69 7.38
CA LEU A 46 -27.37 -7.91 7.16
C LEU A 46 -27.26 -8.89 8.32
N LEU A 47 -26.06 -9.08 8.87
CA LEU A 47 -25.85 -9.94 10.04
C LEU A 47 -26.48 -9.36 11.30
N GLN A 48 -26.37 -8.04 11.50
CA GLN A 48 -26.95 -7.32 12.62
C GLN A 48 -28.47 -7.42 12.62
N ASN A 49 -29.11 -7.26 11.46
CA ASN A 49 -30.55 -7.34 11.28
C ASN A 49 -31.05 -8.76 10.97
N SER A 50 -30.25 -9.79 11.28
CA SER A 50 -30.61 -11.20 11.02
C SER A 50 -31.89 -11.64 11.73
N ALA A 51 -32.24 -11.01 12.85
CA ALA A 51 -33.49 -11.26 13.58
C ALA A 51 -34.75 -10.96 12.76
N ASP A 52 -34.68 -10.02 11.80
CA ASP A 52 -35.80 -9.65 10.94
C ASP A 52 -36.17 -10.77 9.95
N TYR A 53 -35.28 -11.75 9.77
CA TYR A 53 -35.46 -12.88 8.86
C TYR A 53 -35.83 -14.20 9.55
N VAL A 54 -36.15 -14.17 10.86
CA VAL A 54 -36.54 -15.37 11.62
C VAL A 54 -37.80 -16.02 11.05
N GLU A 55 -38.77 -15.22 10.61
CA GLU A 55 -40.01 -15.73 10.00
C GLU A 55 -39.82 -16.18 8.54
N LYS A 56 -38.72 -15.76 7.89
CA LYS A 56 -38.39 -16.07 6.48
C LYS A 56 -36.91 -16.43 6.32
N PRO A 57 -36.46 -17.55 6.90
CA PRO A 57 -35.04 -17.89 6.95
C PRO A 57 -34.43 -18.11 5.56
N GLN A 58 -35.23 -18.58 4.60
CA GLN A 58 -34.78 -18.79 3.22
C GLN A 58 -34.37 -17.49 2.53
N GLU A 59 -35.08 -16.38 2.80
CA GLU A 59 -34.79 -15.06 2.21
C GLU A 59 -33.48 -14.48 2.76
N GLY A 60 -33.29 -14.55 4.08
CA GLY A 60 -32.04 -14.11 4.72
C GLY A 60 -30.82 -14.91 4.24
N ILE A 61 -30.95 -16.23 4.11
CA ILE A 61 -29.89 -17.10 3.59
C ILE A 61 -29.58 -16.76 2.12
N ALA A 62 -30.60 -16.53 1.30
CA ALA A 62 -30.41 -16.14 -0.10
C ALA A 62 -29.65 -14.81 -0.22
N LEU A 63 -30.03 -13.79 0.56
CA LEU A 63 -29.33 -12.50 0.61
C LEU A 63 -27.87 -12.65 1.07
N PHE A 64 -27.62 -13.50 2.06
CA PHE A 64 -26.27 -13.78 2.54
C PHE A 64 -25.38 -14.37 1.44
N TYR A 65 -25.85 -15.40 0.74
CA TYR A 65 -25.12 -15.97 -0.39
C TYR A 65 -25.00 -14.99 -1.55
N GLN A 66 -26.00 -14.13 -1.75
CA GLN A 66 -25.95 -13.09 -2.78
C GLN A 66 -24.80 -12.11 -2.50
N GLN A 67 -24.66 -11.66 -1.25
CA GLN A 67 -23.55 -10.80 -0.84
C GLN A 67 -22.19 -11.49 -0.95
N LEU A 68 -22.09 -12.80 -0.76
CA LEU A 68 -20.80 -13.50 -0.81
C LEU A 68 -20.35 -13.88 -2.22
N ILE A 69 -21.21 -14.53 -3.01
CA ILE A 69 -20.80 -15.25 -4.23
C ILE A 69 -21.62 -14.89 -5.48
N SER A 70 -22.60 -13.99 -5.40
CA SER A 70 -23.41 -13.65 -6.57
C SER A 70 -22.57 -13.05 -7.70
N LEU A 71 -22.92 -13.41 -8.93
CA LEU A 71 -22.36 -12.82 -10.14
C LEU A 71 -23.32 -11.82 -10.80
N ASP A 72 -24.40 -11.44 -10.12
CA ASP A 72 -25.47 -10.59 -10.69
C ASP A 72 -24.91 -9.24 -11.17
N TYR A 73 -24.01 -8.63 -10.40
CA TYR A 73 -23.33 -7.39 -10.81
C TYR A 73 -22.64 -7.52 -12.18
N VAL A 74 -21.96 -8.63 -12.43
CA VAL A 74 -21.26 -8.87 -13.71
C VAL A 74 -22.27 -9.23 -14.82
N ARG A 75 -23.31 -10.00 -14.50
CA ARG A 75 -24.35 -10.42 -15.45
C ARG A 75 -25.23 -9.25 -15.90
N ASN A 76 -25.44 -8.27 -15.02
CA ASN A 76 -26.23 -7.07 -15.26
C ASN A 76 -25.36 -5.90 -15.76
N SER A 77 -24.29 -6.16 -16.51
CA SER A 77 -23.45 -5.11 -17.12
C SER A 77 -22.85 -4.11 -16.12
N PHE A 78 -22.42 -4.58 -14.93
CA PHE A 78 -21.85 -3.77 -13.84
C PHE A 78 -22.85 -2.82 -13.15
N GLU A 79 -24.14 -3.18 -13.18
CA GLU A 79 -25.20 -2.47 -12.45
C GLU A 79 -25.53 -3.16 -11.12
N GLY A 80 -25.77 -2.35 -10.08
CA GLY A 80 -26.11 -2.81 -8.74
C GLY A 80 -24.92 -2.97 -7.80
N ASP A 81 -25.09 -3.77 -6.76
CA ASP A 81 -24.07 -3.98 -5.74
C ASP A 81 -23.18 -5.19 -6.04
N PRO A 82 -21.84 -5.03 -6.08
CA PRO A 82 -20.94 -6.15 -6.26
C PRO A 82 -20.86 -7.03 -5.01
N SER A 83 -20.87 -8.35 -5.21
CA SER A 83 -20.62 -9.34 -4.15
C SER A 83 -19.14 -9.39 -3.77
N PHE A 84 -18.83 -10.00 -2.61
CA PHE A 84 -17.46 -10.19 -2.16
C PHE A 84 -16.59 -10.87 -3.22
N LEU A 85 -17.05 -11.96 -3.83
CA LEU A 85 -16.30 -12.70 -4.83
C LEU A 85 -15.95 -11.82 -6.04
N VAL A 86 -16.90 -11.02 -6.51
CA VAL A 86 -16.74 -10.13 -7.68
C VAL A 86 -15.70 -9.04 -7.43
N ILE A 87 -15.50 -8.60 -6.18
CA ILE A 87 -14.49 -7.61 -5.83
C ILE A 87 -13.15 -8.29 -5.47
N ALA A 88 -13.19 -9.34 -4.64
CA ALA A 88 -12.01 -9.98 -4.09
C ALA A 88 -11.21 -10.76 -5.14
N ALA A 89 -11.87 -11.45 -6.07
CA ALA A 89 -11.18 -12.20 -7.12
C ALA A 89 -10.29 -11.30 -8.01
N PRO A 90 -10.79 -10.22 -8.64
CA PRO A 90 -9.94 -9.32 -9.41
C PRO A 90 -8.94 -8.58 -8.54
N TYR A 91 -9.27 -8.26 -7.28
CA TYR A 91 -8.31 -7.66 -6.35
C TYR A 91 -7.10 -8.55 -6.11
N VAL A 92 -7.30 -9.83 -5.76
CA VAL A 92 -6.20 -10.79 -5.51
C VAL A 92 -5.37 -11.01 -6.77
N PHE A 93 -6.04 -11.14 -7.92
CA PHE A 93 -5.36 -11.27 -9.21
C PHE A 93 -4.49 -10.04 -9.51
N LEU A 94 -5.06 -8.84 -9.41
CA LEU A 94 -4.36 -7.59 -9.64
C LEU A 94 -3.22 -7.36 -8.64
N ALA A 95 -3.43 -7.69 -7.35
CA ALA A 95 -2.41 -7.59 -6.32
C ALA A 95 -1.21 -8.50 -6.62
N THR A 96 -1.48 -9.73 -7.06
CA THR A 96 -0.44 -10.69 -7.48
C THR A 96 0.34 -10.18 -8.69
N LEU A 97 -0.35 -9.72 -9.73
CA LEU A 97 0.30 -9.12 -10.90
C LEU A 97 1.12 -7.88 -10.53
N THR A 98 0.60 -7.04 -9.64
CA THR A 98 1.29 -5.83 -9.20
C THR A 98 2.55 -6.18 -8.41
N ALA A 99 2.50 -7.16 -7.51
CA ALA A 99 3.66 -7.62 -6.75
C ALA A 99 4.76 -8.20 -7.65
N TRP A 100 4.37 -9.01 -8.64
CA TRP A 100 5.28 -9.51 -9.66
C TRP A 100 5.89 -8.38 -10.50
N PHE A 101 5.07 -7.44 -10.99
CA PHE A 101 5.55 -6.33 -11.81
C PHE A 101 6.45 -5.39 -11.02
N THR A 102 6.13 -5.16 -9.74
CA THR A 102 6.95 -4.41 -8.76
C THR A 102 8.34 -5.03 -8.67
N SER A 103 8.43 -6.35 -8.50
CA SER A 103 9.71 -7.08 -8.46
C SER A 103 10.53 -6.92 -9.76
N ILE A 104 9.87 -6.94 -10.92
CA ILE A 104 10.54 -6.68 -12.21
C ILE A 104 11.03 -5.24 -12.30
N TYR A 105 10.20 -4.28 -11.88
CA TYR A 105 10.54 -2.87 -11.85
C TYR A 105 11.78 -2.62 -10.97
N GLY A 106 11.85 -3.23 -9.79
CA GLY A 106 13.03 -3.23 -8.93
C GLY A 106 14.29 -3.79 -9.59
N LEU A 107 14.14 -4.88 -10.36
CA LEU A 107 15.26 -5.45 -11.13
C LEU A 107 15.76 -4.50 -12.21
N ARG A 108 14.85 -3.80 -12.92
CA ARG A 108 15.20 -2.80 -13.94
C ARG A 108 15.92 -1.60 -13.32
N TRP A 109 15.45 -1.14 -12.16
CA TRP A 109 16.14 -0.15 -11.34
C TRP A 109 17.57 -0.57 -11.03
N ARG A 110 17.76 -1.78 -10.50
CA ARG A 110 19.08 -2.32 -10.17
C ARG A 110 19.97 -2.38 -11.42
N GLN A 111 19.44 -2.90 -12.53
CA GLN A 111 20.16 -3.01 -13.79
C GLN A 111 20.66 -1.65 -14.29
N ALA A 112 19.78 -0.64 -14.32
CA ALA A 112 20.12 0.71 -14.78
C ALA A 112 21.19 1.38 -13.91
N ILE A 113 21.10 1.22 -12.58
CA ILE A 113 22.11 1.76 -11.67
C ILE A 113 23.43 1.04 -11.90
N THR A 114 23.45 -0.30 -11.88
CA THR A 114 24.70 -1.07 -12.08
C THR A 114 25.40 -0.70 -13.38
N TRP A 115 24.69 -0.66 -14.51
CA TRP A 115 25.29 -0.26 -15.80
C TRP A 115 25.69 1.22 -15.85
N GLY A 116 25.04 2.10 -15.08
CA GLY A 116 25.47 3.49 -14.93
C GLY A 116 26.74 3.66 -14.10
N TYR A 117 27.04 2.74 -13.18
CA TYR A 117 28.22 2.81 -12.31
C TYR A 117 29.42 2.02 -12.82
N ILE A 118 29.23 0.93 -13.58
CA ILE A 118 30.34 0.12 -14.13
C ILE A 118 31.36 0.96 -14.93
N PRO A 119 30.95 1.82 -15.89
CA PRO A 119 31.90 2.65 -16.63
C PRO A 119 32.65 3.65 -15.74
N ARG A 120 31.98 4.17 -14.70
CA ARG A 120 32.59 5.10 -13.76
C ARG A 120 33.66 4.41 -12.91
N TRP A 121 33.34 3.22 -12.41
CA TRP A 121 34.28 2.39 -11.65
C TRP A 121 35.51 2.00 -12.49
N ARG A 122 35.33 1.66 -13.77
CA ARG A 122 36.44 1.33 -14.68
C ARG A 122 37.39 2.49 -14.99
N ASN A 123 36.95 3.73 -14.78
CA ASN A 123 37.73 4.93 -15.07
C ASN A 123 38.34 5.57 -13.81
N VAL A 124 38.29 4.88 -12.65
CA VAL A 124 38.95 5.36 -11.43
C VAL A 124 40.43 5.02 -11.49
N GLU A 125 41.28 5.97 -11.13
CA GLU A 125 42.75 5.83 -11.17
C GLU A 125 43.30 4.97 -10.01
N GLU A 126 42.58 4.92 -8.88
CA GLU A 126 42.95 4.13 -7.70
C GLU A 126 42.05 2.90 -7.52
N GLU A 127 42.65 1.79 -7.07
CA GLU A 127 41.90 0.58 -6.73
C GLU A 127 41.11 0.79 -5.43
N ILE A 128 39.78 0.78 -5.56
CA ILE A 128 38.87 0.89 -4.42
C ILE A 128 38.54 -0.53 -3.92
N GLU A 129 39.03 -0.88 -2.73
CA GLU A 129 38.73 -2.16 -2.09
C GLU A 129 37.20 -2.37 -1.94
N GLY A 130 36.73 -3.54 -2.36
CA GLY A 130 35.31 -3.90 -2.25
C GLY A 130 34.37 -3.11 -3.17
N ALA A 131 34.85 -2.37 -4.16
CA ALA A 131 34.01 -1.60 -5.07
C ALA A 131 32.97 -2.46 -5.82
N SER A 132 33.36 -3.66 -6.27
CA SER A 132 32.45 -4.60 -6.93
C SER A 132 31.34 -5.09 -6.00
N GLN A 133 31.65 -5.32 -4.72
CA GLN A 133 30.68 -5.70 -3.70
C GLN A 133 29.71 -4.55 -3.40
N ARG A 134 30.21 -3.34 -3.20
CA ARG A 134 29.37 -2.14 -2.98
C ARG A 134 28.44 -1.87 -4.16
N ILE A 135 28.94 -1.94 -5.39
CA ILE A 135 28.09 -1.77 -6.59
C ILE A 135 26.99 -2.83 -6.64
N GLN A 136 27.21 -4.05 -6.16
CA GLN A 136 26.16 -5.07 -6.12
C GLN A 136 25.18 -4.86 -4.96
N GLU A 137 25.68 -4.77 -3.74
CA GLU A 137 24.88 -4.73 -2.51
C GLU A 137 24.14 -3.40 -2.37
N ASP A 138 24.83 -2.27 -2.54
CA ASP A 138 24.24 -0.95 -2.34
C ASP A 138 23.22 -0.62 -3.44
N CYS A 139 23.50 -0.99 -4.69
CA CYS A 139 22.54 -0.76 -5.78
C CYS A 139 21.27 -1.60 -5.58
N ASN A 140 21.41 -2.85 -5.11
CA ASN A 140 20.25 -3.69 -4.77
C ASN A 140 19.48 -3.12 -3.58
N ARG A 141 20.17 -2.72 -2.52
CA ARG A 141 19.54 -2.12 -1.32
C ARG A 141 18.82 -0.84 -1.68
N PHE A 142 19.45 0.04 -2.46
CA PHE A 142 18.85 1.29 -2.92
C PHE A 142 17.60 1.04 -3.77
N ALA A 143 17.67 0.14 -4.75
CA ALA A 143 16.53 -0.19 -5.60
C ALA A 143 15.33 -0.68 -4.78
N ARG A 144 15.55 -1.60 -3.84
CA ARG A 144 14.49 -2.13 -2.96
C ARG A 144 13.90 -1.07 -2.05
N ILE A 145 14.72 -0.17 -1.49
CA ILE A 145 14.22 0.90 -0.62
C ILE A 145 13.35 1.88 -1.41
N ILE A 146 13.83 2.36 -2.57
CA ILE A 146 13.07 3.30 -3.39
C ILE A 146 11.77 2.69 -3.89
N GLU A 147 11.81 1.44 -4.35
CA GLU A 147 10.63 0.70 -4.80
C GLU A 147 9.61 0.53 -3.67
N SER A 148 10.02 -0.04 -2.53
CA SER A 148 9.10 -0.32 -1.42
C SER A 148 8.54 0.95 -0.80
N LEU A 149 9.39 1.94 -0.49
CA LEU A 149 8.97 3.20 0.12
C LEU A 149 8.11 4.02 -0.85
N GLY A 150 8.53 4.11 -2.12
CA GLY A 150 7.79 4.85 -3.14
C GLY A 150 6.38 4.32 -3.34
N LEU A 151 6.23 2.99 -3.48
CA LEU A 151 4.92 2.37 -3.65
C LEU A 151 4.05 2.48 -2.40
N GLN A 152 4.64 2.38 -1.20
CA GLN A 152 3.92 2.57 0.06
C GLN A 152 3.40 4.00 0.20
N VAL A 153 4.21 5.01 -0.12
CA VAL A 153 3.81 6.42 -0.06
C VAL A 153 2.69 6.70 -1.06
N VAL A 154 2.82 6.24 -2.31
CA VAL A 154 1.77 6.40 -3.33
C VAL A 154 0.47 5.76 -2.87
N ARG A 155 0.54 4.51 -2.37
CA ARG A 155 -0.63 3.80 -1.84
C ARG A 155 -1.27 4.55 -0.68
N ALA A 156 -0.48 5.00 0.30
CA ALA A 156 -0.98 5.71 1.47
C ALA A 156 -1.70 7.01 1.09
N VAL A 157 -1.13 7.78 0.16
CA VAL A 157 -1.76 9.01 -0.36
C VAL A 157 -3.07 8.69 -1.09
N MET A 158 -3.08 7.69 -1.97
CA MET A 158 -4.29 7.29 -2.68
C MET A 158 -5.40 6.80 -1.73
N THR A 159 -5.03 5.99 -0.73
CA THR A 159 -5.96 5.55 0.32
C THR A 159 -6.50 6.74 1.09
N LEU A 160 -5.63 7.69 1.49
CA LEU A 160 -6.07 8.89 2.21
C LEU A 160 -7.10 9.69 1.40
N ILE A 161 -6.80 9.95 0.12
CA ILE A 161 -7.71 10.67 -0.80
C ILE A 161 -9.04 9.92 -0.95
N ALA A 162 -9.01 8.59 -1.06
CA ALA A 162 -10.21 7.80 -1.23
C ALA A 162 -11.07 7.70 0.04
N PHE A 163 -10.45 7.63 1.21
CA PHE A 163 -11.15 7.44 2.49
C PHE A 163 -11.60 8.75 3.16
N ILE A 164 -10.97 9.90 2.86
CA ILE A 164 -11.43 11.19 3.42
C ILE A 164 -12.91 11.46 3.10
N PRO A 165 -13.39 11.37 1.84
CA PRO A 165 -14.80 11.62 1.53
C PRO A 165 -15.75 10.63 2.22
N ILE A 166 -15.34 9.36 2.33
CA ILE A 166 -16.11 8.31 2.99
C ILE A 166 -16.27 8.63 4.47
N LEU A 167 -15.17 8.95 5.15
CA LEU A 167 -15.18 9.33 6.56
C LEU A 167 -15.99 10.61 6.79
N TYR A 168 -15.92 11.56 5.87
CA TYR A 168 -16.72 12.78 5.94
C TYR A 168 -18.22 12.46 5.89
N GLY A 169 -18.67 11.67 4.91
CA GLY A 169 -20.09 11.27 4.81
C GLY A 169 -20.57 10.38 5.96
N LEU A 170 -19.67 9.64 6.60
CA LEU A 170 -19.99 8.90 7.83
C LEU A 170 -20.07 9.82 9.07
N SER A 171 -19.35 10.94 9.07
CA SER A 171 -19.34 11.89 10.19
C SER A 171 -20.73 12.49 10.41
N ASP A 172 -21.49 12.72 9.33
CA ASP A 172 -22.85 13.29 9.38
C ASP A 172 -23.85 12.41 10.14
N LYS A 173 -23.60 11.09 10.21
CA LYS A 173 -24.46 10.12 10.91
C LYS A 173 -24.09 9.96 12.37
N MET A 174 -23.08 10.67 12.86
CA MET A 174 -22.55 10.47 14.19
C MET A 174 -23.31 11.29 15.25
N ASP A 175 -24.03 10.59 16.12
CA ASP A 175 -24.85 11.20 17.17
C ASP A 175 -24.11 11.26 18.52
N VAL A 176 -22.88 11.78 18.52
CA VAL A 176 -22.10 12.00 19.75
C VAL A 176 -22.08 13.50 20.07
N PRO A 177 -22.61 13.96 21.22
CA PRO A 177 -22.83 15.38 21.49
C PRO A 177 -21.63 16.31 21.25
N ILE A 178 -20.41 15.87 21.60
CA ILE A 178 -19.18 16.70 21.46
C ILE A 178 -18.70 16.80 20.01
N LEU A 179 -19.05 15.81 19.19
CA LEU A 179 -18.48 15.60 17.87
C LEU A 179 -19.50 15.79 16.75
N ARG A 180 -20.80 15.80 17.08
CA ARG A 180 -21.92 16.02 16.15
C ARG A 180 -21.89 17.42 15.55
N ASP A 181 -21.49 18.42 16.32
CA ASP A 181 -21.47 19.82 15.89
C ASP A 181 -20.21 20.17 15.06
N ILE A 182 -19.28 19.23 14.92
CA ILE A 182 -18.05 19.41 14.15
C ILE A 182 -18.19 18.68 12.81
N GLU A 183 -18.24 19.46 11.72
CA GLU A 183 -18.22 18.91 10.37
C GLU A 183 -16.96 18.07 10.13
N GLY A 184 -17.14 16.85 9.62
CA GLY A 184 -16.04 15.91 9.38
C GLY A 184 -15.35 15.45 10.67
N SER A 185 -16.05 15.39 11.80
CA SER A 185 -15.49 15.01 13.11
C SER A 185 -14.71 13.69 13.12
N LEU A 186 -15.11 12.68 12.33
CA LEU A 186 -14.34 11.43 12.21
C LEU A 186 -12.99 11.63 11.52
N VAL A 187 -12.90 12.56 10.56
CA VAL A 187 -11.63 12.90 9.88
C VAL A 187 -10.67 13.52 10.89
N TRP A 188 -11.14 14.47 11.69
CA TRP A 188 -10.34 15.10 12.74
C TRP A 188 -9.94 14.12 13.82
N GLY A 189 -10.86 13.25 14.25
CA GLY A 189 -10.57 12.18 15.20
C GLY A 189 -9.48 11.24 14.69
N ALA A 190 -9.60 10.76 13.45
CA ALA A 190 -8.59 9.91 12.82
C ALA A 190 -7.23 10.62 12.68
N LEU A 191 -7.24 11.93 12.35
CA LEU A 191 -6.02 12.73 12.25
C LEU A 191 -5.30 12.86 13.60
N VAL A 192 -6.04 13.18 14.67
CA VAL A 192 -5.48 13.29 16.03
C VAL A 192 -4.89 11.96 16.48
N VAL A 193 -5.60 10.85 16.26
CA VAL A 193 -5.10 9.50 16.59
C VAL A 193 -3.85 9.16 15.79
N SER A 194 -3.82 9.49 14.49
CA SER A 194 -2.67 9.23 13.61
C SER A 194 -1.43 10.03 14.04
N ILE A 195 -1.57 11.34 14.29
CA ILE A 195 -0.47 12.19 14.76
C ILE A 195 -0.01 11.76 16.15
N GLY A 196 -0.95 11.45 17.05
CA GLY A 196 -0.63 10.96 18.39
C GLY A 196 0.15 9.65 18.35
N GLY A 197 -0.28 8.69 17.54
CA GLY A 197 0.43 7.42 17.32
C GLY A 197 1.84 7.63 16.74
N LEU A 198 2.00 8.57 15.82
CA LEU A 198 3.30 8.94 15.26
C LEU A 198 4.24 9.54 16.31
N ILE A 199 3.75 10.46 17.15
CA ILE A 199 4.54 11.07 18.23
C ILE A 199 4.99 10.01 19.22
N ILE A 200 4.08 9.13 19.65
CA ILE A 200 4.39 8.04 20.59
C ILE A 200 5.45 7.12 19.97
N SER A 201 5.25 6.70 18.72
CA SER A 201 6.18 5.82 18.01
C SER A 201 7.56 6.45 17.84
N TRP A 202 7.61 7.75 17.54
CA TRP A 202 8.84 8.52 17.42
C TRP A 202 9.57 8.65 18.76
N PHE A 203 8.84 8.94 19.84
CA PHE A 203 9.41 9.04 21.18
C PHE A 203 10.06 7.73 21.64
N VAL A 204 9.40 6.59 21.42
CA VAL A 204 9.96 5.26 21.71
C VAL A 204 11.13 4.97 20.76
N GLY A 205 10.98 5.29 19.48
CA GLY A 205 11.95 5.00 18.42
C GLY A 205 13.26 5.78 18.54
N TRP A 206 13.24 7.01 19.07
CA TRP A 206 14.44 7.86 19.19
C TRP A 206 15.58 7.15 19.93
N ARG A 207 15.26 6.31 20.93
CA ARG A 207 16.27 5.66 21.78
C ARG A 207 16.85 4.37 21.17
N LEU A 208 16.15 3.75 20.21
CA LEU A 208 16.54 2.46 19.63
C LEU A 208 17.90 2.49 18.90
N PRO A 209 18.23 3.50 18.07
CA PRO A 209 19.53 3.55 17.39
C PRO A 209 20.72 3.54 18.35
N GLY A 210 20.60 4.22 19.50
CA GLY A 210 21.64 4.23 20.51
C GLY A 210 21.83 2.87 21.19
N LEU A 211 20.74 2.13 21.43
CA LEU A 211 20.80 0.77 21.97
C LEU A 211 21.39 -0.21 20.95
N GLU A 212 21.00 -0.09 19.69
CA GLU A 212 21.52 -0.93 18.61
C GLU A 212 23.02 -0.71 18.39
N TYR A 213 23.48 0.54 18.45
CA TYR A 213 24.91 0.86 18.42
C TYR A 213 25.67 0.21 19.59
N ASN A 214 25.11 0.26 20.80
CA ASN A 214 25.72 -0.38 21.97
C ASN A 214 25.79 -1.91 21.80
N ASN A 215 24.74 -2.54 21.27
CA ASN A 215 24.74 -3.97 20.97
C ASN A 215 25.85 -4.33 19.95
N GLN A 216 25.94 -3.58 18.85
CA GLN A 216 26.98 -3.78 17.83
C GLN A 216 28.40 -3.62 18.40
N LYS A 217 28.60 -2.68 19.33
CA LYS A 217 29.88 -2.49 20.02
C LYS A 217 30.26 -3.70 20.88
N VAL A 218 29.29 -4.27 21.60
CA VAL A 218 29.52 -5.49 22.42
C VAL A 218 29.78 -6.70 21.53
N GLU A 219 29.03 -6.90 20.46
CA GLU A 219 29.29 -7.98 19.50
C GLU A 219 30.67 -7.86 18.85
N ALA A 220 31.07 -6.64 18.46
CA ALA A 220 32.38 -6.41 17.87
C ALA A 220 33.52 -6.70 18.86
N ALA A 221 33.32 -6.42 20.16
CA ALA A 221 34.26 -6.78 21.21
C ALA A 221 34.33 -8.30 21.43
N PHE A 222 33.20 -9.01 21.32
CA PHE A 222 33.16 -10.47 21.42
C PHE A 222 33.79 -11.19 20.22
N ARG A 223 33.74 -10.59 19.02
CA ARG A 223 34.36 -11.12 17.79
C ARG A 223 35.89 -10.99 17.75
N LYS A 224 36.50 -10.26 18.69
CA LYS A 224 37.95 -10.10 18.84
C LYS A 224 38.48 -11.00 19.94
#